data_AF-V7I178-F1
#
_entry.id   AF-V7I178-F1
#
_cell.length_a   1.000
_cell.length_b   1.000
_cell.length_c   1.000
_cell.angle_alpha   90.00
_cell.angle_beta   90.00
_cell.angle_gamma   90.00
#
_symmetry.space_group_name_H-M   'P 1'
#
loop_
_entity.id
_entity.type
_entity.pdbx_description
1 polymer ?
#
loop_
_entity_poly.entity_id
_entity_poly.type
_entity_poly.pdbx_seq_one_letter_code
_entity_poly.pdbx_strand_id
1 'polypeptide(L)' 'MISKEYGKYTLICDICGAGTDDEFDSFQDAIDAREDIGWKSKRVEGEWVDICPDCIE' A
#
# COMPACT_ATOMS: atom_id res chain seq x y z
N MET A 1 -1.37 3.62 0.84
CA MET A 1 -0.21 4.28 1.42
C MET A 1 0.74 3.26 2.00
N ILE A 2 2.04 3.53 1.99
CA ILE A 2 3.03 2.73 2.72
C ILE A 2 3.28 3.41 4.06
N SER A 3 2.91 2.75 5.15
CA SER A 3 3.20 3.22 6.51
C SER A 3 4.50 2.60 7.01
N LYS A 4 5.19 3.27 7.93
CA LYS A 4 6.38 2.74 8.60
C LYS A 4 6.14 2.63 10.09
N GLU A 5 6.08 1.41 10.60
CA GLU A 5 5.90 1.11 12.03
C GLU A 5 7.00 0.18 12.53
N TYR A 6 7.57 0.50 13.69
CA TYR A 6 8.63 -0.29 14.33
C TYR A 6 9.86 -0.63 13.45
N GLY A 7 10.11 0.16 12.41
CA GLY A 7 11.19 -0.09 11.45
C GLY A 7 10.79 -0.94 10.24
N LYS A 8 9.59 -1.51 10.24
CA LYS A 8 8.96 -2.19 9.12
C LYS A 8 8.07 -1.25 8.33
N TYR A 9 7.85 -1.58 7.07
CA TYR A 9 6.93 -0.92 6.17
C TYR A 9 5.72 -1.82 5.96
N THR A 10 4.52 -1.27 6.03
CA THR A 10 3.27 -1.99 5.82
C THR A 10 2.42 -1.24 4.80
N LEU A 11 1.62 -1.97 4.03
CA LEU A 11 0.73 -1.38 3.05
C LEU A 11 -0.63 -1.15 3.70
N ILE A 12 -1.17 0.06 3.56
CA ILE A 12 -2.48 0.44 4.11
C ILE A 12 -3.33 1.06 3.00
N CYS A 13 -4.53 0.57 2.79
CA CYS A 13 -5.44 1.07 1.77
C CYS A 13 -5.99 2.43 2.18
N ASP A 14 -5.90 3.41 1.31
CA ASP A 14 -6.41 4.77 1.56
C ASP A 14 -7.95 4.83 1.52
N ILE A 15 -8.60 3.84 0.89
CA ILE A 15 -10.06 3.78 0.72
C ILE A 15 -10.76 3.12 1.91
N CYS A 16 -10.33 1.91 2.30
CA CYS A 16 -10.97 1.15 3.38
C CYS A 16 -10.16 1.15 4.68
N GLY A 17 -8.93 1.66 4.68
CA GLY A 17 -8.03 1.60 5.83
C GLY A 17 -7.47 0.21 6.14
N ALA A 18 -7.74 -0.80 5.30
CA ALA A 18 -7.23 -2.15 5.52
C ALA A 18 -5.71 -2.20 5.28
N GLY A 19 -4.98 -2.77 6.23
CA GLY A 19 -3.56 -3.07 6.10
C GLY A 19 -3.32 -4.44 5.46
N THR A 20 -2.10 -4.67 4.97
CA THR A 20 -1.59 -6.03 4.74
C THR A 20 -0.98 -6.58 6.01
N ASP A 21 -1.09 -7.88 6.24
CA ASP A 21 -0.29 -8.58 7.25
C ASP A 21 1.20 -8.67 6.87
N ASP A 22 1.55 -8.36 5.61
CA ASP A 22 2.92 -8.31 5.15
C ASP A 22 3.68 -7.08 5.69
N GLU A 23 4.85 -7.35 6.26
CA GLU A 23 5.78 -6.39 6.81
C GLU A 23 7.10 -6.41 6.02
N PHE A 24 7.49 -5.27 5.48
CA PHE A 24 8.68 -5.13 4.63
C PHE A 24 9.80 -4.41 5.37
N ASP A 25 11.06 -4.80 5.19
CA ASP A 25 12.21 -4.08 5.79
C ASP A 25 12.58 -2.80 5.03
N SER A 26 12.17 -2.68 3.77
CA SER A 26 12.52 -1.58 2.89
C SER A 26 11.31 -1.03 2.15
N PHE A 27 11.30 0.28 1.94
CA PHE A 27 10.24 0.95 1.19
C PHE A 27 10.12 0.45 -0.26
N GLN A 28 11.26 0.12 -0.88
CA GLN A 28 11.27 -0.44 -2.24
C GLN A 28 10.61 -1.81 -2.30
N ASP A 29 10.81 -2.63 -1.27
CA ASP A 29 10.24 -3.97 -1.15
C ASP A 29 8.72 -3.88 -0.97
N ALA A 30 8.25 -2.94 -0.15
CA ALA A 30 6.83 -2.63 -0.04
C ALA A 30 6.21 -2.12 -1.36
N ILE A 31 6.94 -1.32 -2.15
CA ILE A 31 6.47 -0.89 -3.48
C ILE A 31 6.35 -2.08 -4.43
N ASP A 32 7.37 -2.93 -4.50
CA ASP A 32 7.37 -4.08 -5.40
C ASP A 32 6.25 -5.06 -5.03
N ALA A 33 6.14 -5.36 -3.73
CA ALA A 33 5.08 -6.21 -3.20
C ALA A 33 3.70 -5.65 -3.48
N ARG A 34 3.46 -4.33 -3.31
CA ARG A 34 2.14 -3.72 -3.61
C ARG A 34 1.73 -3.98 -5.06
N GLU A 35 2.66 -3.92 -6.01
CA GLU A 35 2.40 -4.15 -7.43
C GLU A 35 2.14 -5.63 -7.70
N ASP A 36 2.85 -6.54 -7.01
CA ASP A 36 2.68 -7.99 -7.13
C ASP A 36 1.33 -8.48 -6.57
N ILE A 37 0.91 -7.97 -5.41
CA ILE A 37 -0.37 -8.33 -4.77
C ILE A 37 -1.59 -7.62 -5.40
N GLY A 38 -1.39 -6.86 -6.48
CA GLY A 38 -2.46 -6.22 -7.25
C GLY A 38 -3.03 -4.94 -6.65
N TRP A 39 -2.31 -4.27 -5.74
CA TRP A 39 -2.69 -2.93 -5.30
C TRP A 39 -2.45 -1.92 -6.42
N LYS A 40 -3.33 -0.91 -6.51
CA LYS A 40 -3.15 0.21 -7.44
C LYS A 40 -2.89 1.51 -6.70
N SER A 41 -1.86 2.20 -7.15
CA SER A 41 -1.67 3.61 -6.82
C SER A 41 -2.38 4.48 -7.87
N LYS A 42 -3.33 5.29 -7.43
CA LYS A 42 -4.02 6.26 -8.28
C LYS A 42 -3.65 7.67 -7.83
N ARG A 43 -3.45 8.58 -8.79
CA ARG A 43 -3.30 9.99 -8.47
C ARG A 43 -4.67 10.65 -8.47
N VAL A 44 -5.14 11.08 -7.30
CA VAL A 44 -6.43 11.75 -7.09
C VAL A 44 -6.14 13.14 -6.57
N GLU A 45 -6.65 14.16 -7.27
CA GLU A 45 -6.49 15.59 -6.92
C GLU A 45 -5.03 16.06 -6.70
N GLY A 46 -4.06 15.34 -7.28
CA GLY A 46 -2.64 15.65 -7.17
C GLY A 46 -1.88 14.80 -6.15
N GLU A 47 -2.59 14.09 -5.27
CA GLU A 47 -2.04 13.18 -4.27
C GLU A 47 -2.07 11.73 -4.76
N TRP A 48 -1.14 10.91 -4.27
CA TRP A 48 -1.09 9.48 -4.57
C TRP A 48 -1.83 8.72 -3.47
N VAL A 49 -2.90 8.02 -3.87
CA VAL A 49 -3.64 7.10 -3.00
C VAL A 49 -3.34 5.68 -3.44
N ASP A 50 -2.99 4.79 -2.50
CA ASP A 50 -2.92 3.35 -2.80
C ASP A 50 -4.21 2.66 -2.38
N ILE A 51 -4.72 1.84 -3.28
CA ILE A 51 -6.00 1.17 -3.18
C ILE A 51 -5.74 -0.34 -3.24
N CYS A 52 -6.29 -1.09 -2.29
CA CYS A 52 -6.20 -2.55 -2.28
C CYS A 52 -7.09 -3.17 -3.38
N PRO A 53 -6.79 -4.41 -3.83
CA PRO A 53 -7.57 -5.09 -4.86
C PRO A 53 -9.06 -5.20 -4.52
N ASP A 54 -9.38 -5.40 -3.24
CA ASP A 54 -10.76 -5.47 -2.74
C ASP A 54 -11.57 -4.17 -2.97
N CYS A 55 -10.90 -3.00 -2.92
CA CYS A 55 -11.54 -1.72 -3.22
C CYS A 55 -11.47 -1.33 -4.71
N ILE A 56 -10.72 -2.08 -5.52
CA ILE A 56 -10.62 -1.88 -6.97
C ILE A 56 -11.68 -2.72 -7.70
N GLU A 57 -12.07 -3.86 -7.14
CA GLU A 57 -13.17 -4.72 -7.58
C GLU A 57 -14.55 -4.06 -7.38
#